data_AF-A0A0C2J6E2-F1
#
_entry.id   AF-A0A0C2J6E2-F1
#
_cell.length_a   1.000
_cell.length_b   1.000
_cell.length_c   1.000
_cell.angle_alpha   90.00
_cell.angle_beta   90.00
_cell.angle_gamma   90.00
#
_symmetry.space_group_name_H-M   'P 1'
#
loop_
_entity.id
_entity.type
_entity.pdbx_description
1 polymer ?
#
loop_
_entity_poly.entity_id
_entity_poly.type
_entity_poly.pdbx_seq_one_letter_code
_entity_poly.pdbx_strand_id
1 'polypeptide(L)' 'MDTPTRECCALTDCPWCSRTDIACHYCDGEGRWSPERPVADGNGMITWEWVEEPCRMCAGTGKEHRHLPLD' A
#
# COMPACT_ATOMS: atom_id res chain seq x y z
N MET A 1 0.45 -0.38 17.16
CA MET A 1 1.50 -0.26 16.12
C MET A 1 1.24 -1.38 15.14
N ASP A 2 0.64 -1.07 14.00
CA ASP A 2 0.40 -2.06 12.95
C ASP A 2 1.76 -2.61 12.49
N THR A 3 1.96 -3.92 12.64
CA THR A 3 3.18 -4.58 12.20
C THR A 3 3.36 -4.33 10.71
N PRO A 4 4.47 -3.71 10.27
CA PRO A 4 4.71 -3.53 8.85
C PRO A 4 4.73 -4.90 8.19
N THR A 5 3.97 -5.03 7.11
CA THR A 5 3.63 -6.20 6.29
C THR A 5 4.84 -6.88 5.63
N ARG A 6 6.05 -6.74 6.20
CA ARG A 6 7.26 -7.48 5.83
C ARG A 6 7.03 -9.00 5.87
N GLU A 7 6.01 -9.49 6.57
CA GLU A 7 5.58 -10.89 6.57
C GLU A 7 4.86 -11.33 5.27
N CYS A 8 4.49 -10.42 4.36
CA CYS A 8 3.66 -10.76 3.19
C CYS A 8 4.41 -10.93 1.86
N CYS A 9 5.72 -10.68 1.80
CA CYS A 9 6.48 -11.00 0.59
C CYS A 9 6.99 -12.44 0.67
N ALA A 10 6.49 -13.32 -0.19
CA ALA A 10 6.93 -14.72 -0.25
C ALA A 10 8.40 -14.88 -0.70
N LEU A 11 9.03 -13.80 -1.18
CA LEU A 11 10.41 -13.79 -1.64
C LEU A 11 11.33 -13.35 -0.51
N THR A 12 12.29 -14.22 -0.15
CA THR A 12 13.33 -13.93 0.83
C THR A 12 14.14 -12.69 0.45
N ASP A 13 14.47 -12.55 -0.84
CA ASP A 13 15.25 -11.45 -1.39
C ASP A 13 14.44 -10.68 -2.44
N CYS A 14 13.38 -10.00 -2.00
CA CYS A 14 12.62 -9.11 -2.87
C CYS A 14 13.38 -7.77 -3.06
N PRO A 15 13.86 -7.46 -4.28
CA PRO A 15 14.63 -6.24 -4.53
C PRO A 15 13.82 -4.95 -4.27
N TRP A 16 12.49 -5.03 -4.28
CA TRP A 16 11.61 -3.89 -4.00
C TRP A 16 11.40 -3.70 -2.50
N CYS A 17 11.18 -4.78 -1.73
CA CYS A 17 11.06 -4.67 -0.28
C CYS A 17 12.39 -4.29 0.38
N SER A 18 13.52 -4.71 -0.20
CA SER A 18 14.86 -4.33 0.27
C SER A 18 15.23 -2.90 -0.09
N ARG A 19 14.54 -2.26 -1.05
CA ARG A 19 14.75 -0.87 -1.43
C ARG A 19 14.55 0.06 -0.22
N THR A 20 15.35 1.11 -0.08
CA THR A 20 15.26 2.09 1.03
C THR A 20 15.49 3.53 0.59
N ASP A 21 15.80 3.73 -0.68
CA ASP A 21 16.25 4.98 -1.28
C ASP A 21 15.10 5.77 -1.94
N ILE A 22 13.96 5.13 -2.20
CA ILE A 22 12.81 5.75 -2.88
C ILE A 22 11.53 5.53 -2.07
N ALA A 23 10.88 6.64 -1.72
CA ALA A 23 9.56 6.63 -1.09
C ALA A 23 8.47 6.22 -2.09
N CYS A 24 7.46 5.50 -1.62
CA CYS A 24 6.32 5.10 -2.44
C CYS A 24 5.59 6.33 -2.99
N HIS A 25 5.49 6.44 -4.32
CA HIS A 25 4.82 7.56 -4.99
C HIS A 25 3.35 7.77 -4.56
N TYR A 26 2.67 6.71 -4.13
CA TYR A 26 1.24 6.74 -3.83
C TYR A 26 0.91 7.17 -2.40
N CYS A 27 1.79 6.89 -1.44
CA CYS A 27 1.59 7.27 -0.04
C CYS A 27 2.66 8.21 0.50
N ASP A 28 3.54 8.71 -0.37
CA ASP A 28 4.65 9.60 -0.03
C ASP A 28 5.53 9.11 1.13
N GLY A 29 5.70 7.79 1.24
CA GLY A 29 6.50 7.18 2.31
C GLY A 29 5.76 6.81 3.59
N GLU A 30 4.53 7.28 3.78
CA GLU A 30 3.78 7.08 5.03
C GLU A 30 3.37 5.62 5.29
N GLY A 31 3.38 4.78 4.25
CA GLY A 31 2.94 3.39 4.33
C GLY A 31 1.43 3.23 4.57
N ARG A 32 0.69 4.31 4.82
CA ARG A 32 -0.77 4.35 4.93
C ARG A 32 -1.34 5.15 3.77
N TRP A 33 -2.56 4.82 3.37
CA TRP A 33 -3.32 5.63 2.44
C TRP A 33 -4.77 5.68 2.91
N SER A 34 -5.44 6.81 2.64
CA SER A 34 -6.80 7.02 3.10
C SER A 34 -7.77 7.32 1.96
N PRO A 35 -8.00 6.36 1.03
CA PRO A 35 -8.96 6.55 -0.05
C PRO A 35 -10.40 6.35 0.43
N GLU A 36 -11.35 6.72 -0.42
CA GLU A 36 -12.73 6.24 -0.32
C GLU A 36 -12.84 4.86 -1.00
N ARG A 37 -13.56 3.91 -0.38
CA ARG A 37 -13.91 2.63 -1.01
C ARG A 37 -15.44 2.49 -1.13
N PRO A 38 -15.92 1.80 -2.18
CA PRO A 38 -17.34 1.48 -2.29
C PRO A 38 -17.72 0.42 -1.24
N VAL A 39 -18.86 0.64 -0.59
CA VAL A 39 -19.48 -0.29 0.36
C VAL A 39 -20.96 -0.41 0.04
N ALA A 40 -21.52 -1.61 0.13
CA ALA A 40 -22.95 -1.82 -0.05
C ALA A 40 -23.67 -1.51 1.28
N ASP A 41 -24.73 -0.70 1.21
CA ASP A 41 -25.62 -0.50 2.36
C ASP A 41 -26.57 -1.69 2.56
N GLY A 42 -27.36 -1.66 3.64
CA GLY A 42 -28.32 -2.71 3.97
C GLY A 42 -29.43 -2.93 2.93
N ASN A 43 -29.55 -2.04 1.94
CA ASN A 43 -30.52 -2.09 0.86
C ASN A 43 -29.86 -2.40 -0.50
N GLY A 44 -28.55 -2.66 -0.52
CA GLY A 44 -27.78 -2.98 -1.72
C GLY A 44 -27.36 -1.77 -2.57
N MET A 45 -27.52 -0.54 -2.08
CA MET A 45 -26.99 0.66 -2.74
C MET A 45 -25.50 0.83 -2.43
N ILE A 46 -24.72 1.22 -3.44
CA ILE A 46 -23.30 1.52 -3.26
C ILE A 46 -23.15 2.91 -2.65
N THR A 47 -22.60 2.97 -1.44
CA THR A 47 -22.13 4.20 -0.78
C THR A 47 -20.60 4.20 -0.72
N TRP A 48 -20.02 5.31 -0.28
CA TRP A 48 -18.57 5.49 -0.17
C TRP A 48 -18.21 5.75 1.28
N GLU A 49 -17.23 5.02 1.78
CA GLU A 49 -16.67 5.25 3.10
C GLU A 49 -15.18 5.58 3.00
N TRP A 50 -14.73 6.49 3.86
CA TRP A 50 -13.32 6.75 4.09
C TRP A 50 -12.71 5.57 4.82
N VAL A 51 -11.62 5.04 4.28
CA VAL A 51 -10.85 4.01 4.96
C VAL A 51 -9.47 4.53 5.31
N GLU A 52 -8.89 3.95 6.34
CA GLU A 52 -7.48 4.12 6.67
C GLU A 52 -6.86 2.72 6.72
N GLU A 53 -6.05 2.39 5.72
CA GLU A 53 -5.48 1.06 5.56
C GLU A 53 -4.01 1.14 5.11
N PRO A 54 -3.25 0.04 5.21
CA PRO A 54 -1.92 -0.02 4.62
C PRO A 54 -1.98 0.30 3.12
N CYS A 55 -1.05 1.12 2.64
CA CYS A 55 -0.94 1.45 1.23
C CYS A 55 -0.74 0.17 0.40
N ARG A 56 -1.71 -0.14 -0.47
CA ARG A 56 -1.70 -1.37 -1.27
C ARG A 56 -0.56 -1.42 -2.28
N MET A 57 -0.08 -0.25 -2.72
CA MET A 57 1.01 -0.16 -3.72
C MET A 57 2.36 -0.54 -3.14
N CYS A 58 2.63 -0.18 -1.87
CA CYS A 58 3.88 -0.54 -1.18
C CYS A 58 3.69 -1.63 -0.14
N ALA A 59 2.49 -2.23 -0.06
CA ALA A 59 2.09 -3.16 1.01
C ALA A 59 2.51 -2.63 2.40
N GLY A 60 2.15 -1.40 2.74
CA GLY A 60 2.41 -0.82 4.06
C GLY A 60 3.87 -0.43 4.36
N THR A 61 4.80 -0.65 3.43
CA THR A 61 6.24 -0.45 3.72
C THR A 61 6.72 0.99 3.58
N GLY A 62 5.95 1.85 2.90
CA GLY A 62 6.36 3.21 2.53
C GLY A 62 7.39 3.27 1.40
N LYS A 63 7.84 2.13 0.86
CA LYS A 63 8.91 2.05 -0.14
C LYS A 63 8.36 1.90 -1.56
N GLU A 64 9.06 2.44 -2.55
CA GLU A 64 8.65 2.31 -3.94
C GLU A 64 8.76 0.87 -4.45
N HIS A 65 7.62 0.31 -4.84
CA HIS A 65 7.47 -1.04 -5.37
C HIS A 65 7.17 -1.08 -6.88
N ARG A 66 7.21 0.08 -7.55
CA ARG A 66 7.09 0.17 -9.00
C ARG A 66 8.39 -0.29 -9.67
N HIS A 67 8.23 -1.01 -10.77
CA HIS A 67 9.26 -1.13 -11.79
C HIS A 67 9.52 0.26 -12.39
N LEU A 68 10.65 0.86 -12.03
CA LEU A 68 11.15 2.04 -12.74
C LEU A 68 11.76 1.55 -14.06
N PRO A 69 11.58 2.28 -15.18
CA PRO A 69 12.31 1.99 -16.41
C PRO A 69 13.81 1.91 -16.09
N LEU A 70 14.50 0.96 -16.72
CA LEU A 70 15.96 1.05 -16.81
C LEU A 70 16.26 2.17 -17.80
N ASP A 71 17.02 3.16 -17.36
CA ASP A 71 17.54 4.24 -18.21
C ASP A 71 18.37 3.69 -19.38
#